data_AF-A0A6C0BGH9-F1
#
_entry.id   AF-A0A6C0BGH9-F1
#
_cell.length_a   1.000
_cell.length_b   1.000
_cell.length_c   1.000
_cell.angle_alpha   90.00
_cell.angle_beta   90.00
_cell.angle_gamma   90.00
#
_symmetry.space_group_name_H-M   'P 1'
#
loop_
_entity.id
_entity.type
_entity.pdbx_description
1 polymer ?
#
loop_
_entity_poly.entity_id
_entity_poly.type
_entity_poly.pdbx_seq_one_letter_code
_entity_poly.pdbx_strand_id
1 'polypeptide(L)' 'MLYGSSWIPVGGWNRTWTEKEKIQCSRLYFFFHDKKHYSEKVSSIMAQMVIYKEKYHVHYSEEQEQELKKALQPIHLVKA' A
#
# COMPACT_ATOMS: atom_id res chain seq x y z
N MET A 1 7.09 17.49 19.13
CA MET A 1 6.60 16.19 18.63
C MET A 1 5.59 16.51 17.54
N LEU A 2 5.94 16.29 16.27
CA LEU A 2 5.02 16.50 15.16
C LEU A 2 4.06 15.30 15.16
N TYR A 3 2.80 15.54 15.51
CA TYR A 3 1.73 14.55 15.41
C TYR A 3 1.67 14.05 13.96
N GLY A 4 1.77 12.73 13.81
CA GLY A 4 1.75 12.04 12.52
C GLY A 4 0.52 12.42 11.73
N SER A 5 0.73 13.15 10.64
CA SER A 5 -0.35 13.55 9.75
C SER A 5 -0.82 12.29 9.03
N SER A 6 -2.07 11.87 9.24
CA SER A 6 -2.67 10.75 8.51
C SER A 6 -2.47 10.98 7.01
N TRP A 7 -1.87 10.00 6.33
CA TRP A 7 -1.66 10.13 4.89
C TRP A 7 -3.01 10.16 4.19
N ILE A 8 -3.24 11.21 3.40
CA ILE A 8 -4.46 11.39 2.62
C ILE A 8 -4.19 10.85 1.22
N PRO A 9 -4.95 9.85 0.73
CA PRO A 9 -4.76 9.34 -0.61
C PRO A 9 -5.06 10.41 -1.65
N VAL A 10 -4.03 10.77 -2.44
CA VAL A 10 -4.22 11.55 -3.66
C VAL A 10 -4.50 10.54 -4.77
N GLY A 11 -5.73 10.52 -5.27
CA GLY A 11 -6.12 9.57 -6.31
C GLY A 11 -5.26 9.71 -7.58
N GLY A 12 -5.03 8.59 -8.27
CA GLY A 12 -4.33 8.55 -9.56
C GLY A 12 -2.84 8.19 -9.46
N TRP A 13 -2.22 8.05 -10.63
CA TRP A 13 -0.79 7.76 -10.74
C TRP A 13 0.04 8.99 -10.40
N ASN A 14 1.00 8.85 -9.49
CA ASN A 14 1.96 9.91 -9.26
C ASN A 14 2.90 10.02 -10.47
N ARG A 15 2.85 11.16 -11.16
CA ARG A 15 3.63 11.43 -12.39
C ARG A 15 5.15 11.41 -12.17
N THR A 16 5.60 11.56 -10.93
CA THR A 16 7.02 11.54 -10.56
C THR A 16 7.55 10.11 -10.32
N TRP A 17 6.69 9.09 -10.45
CA TRP A 17 7.10 7.71 -10.31
C TRP A 17 7.80 7.19 -11.56
N THR A 18 8.87 6.46 -11.34
CA THR A 18 9.58 5.67 -12.35
C THR A 18 8.70 4.51 -12.83
N GLU A 19 9.00 3.96 -14.00
CA GLU A 19 8.28 2.79 -14.51
C GLU A 19 8.37 1.59 -13.57
N LYS A 20 9.50 1.41 -12.88
CA LYS A 20 9.66 0.34 -11.88
C LYS A 20 8.68 0.51 -10.72
N GLU A 21 8.55 1.73 -10.19
CA GLU A 21 7.60 2.04 -9.11
C GLU A 21 6.16 1.85 -9.58
N LYS A 22 5.84 2.21 -10.83
CA LYS A 22 4.51 2.00 -11.38
C LYS A 22 4.17 0.52 -11.50
N ILE A 23 5.08 -0.29 -12.05
CA ILE A 23 4.92 -1.75 -12.16
C ILE A 23 4.76 -2.38 -10.77
N GLN A 24 5.56 -1.97 -9.80
CA GLN A 24 5.45 -2.46 -8.43
C GLN A 24 4.11 -2.09 -7.80
N CYS A 25 3.63 -0.85 -7.99
CA CYS A 25 2.32 -0.42 -7.53
C CYS A 25 1.19 -1.26 -8.15
N SER A 26 1.25 -1.54 -9.45
CA SER A 26 0.27 -2.42 -10.11
C SER A 26 0.29 -3.83 -9.53
N ARG A 27 1.47 -4.41 -9.30
CA ARG A 27 1.60 -5.74 -8.70
C ARG A 27 1.01 -5.79 -7.29
N LEU A 28 1.27 -4.77 -6.49
CA LEU A 28 0.71 -4.64 -5.14
C LEU A 28 -0.82 -4.48 -5.19
N TYR A 29 -1.34 -3.68 -6.12
CA TYR A 29 -2.78 -3.54 -6.32
C TYR A 29 -3.43 -4.90 -6.59
N PHE A 30 -2.91 -5.70 -7.53
CA PHE A 30 -3.46 -7.03 -7.82
C PHE A 30 -3.28 -8.00 -6.65
N PHE A 31 -2.19 -7.90 -5.89
CA PHE A 31 -2.03 -8.69 -4.67
C PHE A 31 -3.13 -8.35 -3.63
N PHE A 32 -3.37 -7.07 -3.38
CA PHE A 32 -4.39 -6.63 -2.42
C PHE A 32 -5.81 -6.92 -2.89
N HIS A 33 -6.09 -6.71 -4.17
CA HIS A 33 -7.42 -6.91 -4.73
C HIS A 33 -7.72 -8.40 -4.93
N ASP A 34 -6.90 -9.13 -5.67
CA ASP A 34 -7.22 -10.49 -6.10
C ASP A 34 -6.89 -11.54 -5.06
N LYS A 35 -5.83 -11.31 -4.27
CA LYS A 35 -5.34 -12.29 -3.29
C LYS A 35 -5.81 -12.01 -1.87
N LYS A 36 -6.00 -10.74 -1.50
CA LYS A 36 -6.50 -10.34 -0.18
C LYS A 36 -7.98 -9.93 -0.19
N HIS A 37 -8.62 -9.86 -1.36
CA HIS A 37 -10.03 -9.52 -1.53
C HIS A 37 -10.41 -8.16 -0.93
N TYR A 38 -9.48 -7.21 -0.92
CA TYR A 38 -9.80 -5.83 -0.56
C TYR A 38 -10.57 -5.14 -1.69
N SER A 39 -11.42 -4.16 -1.34
CA SER A 39 -12.12 -3.35 -2.34
C SER A 39 -11.14 -2.61 -3.25
N GLU A 40 -11.57 -2.23 -4.46
CA GLU A 40 -10.73 -1.50 -5.41
C GLU A 40 -10.09 -0.25 -4.78
N LYS A 41 -10.88 0.52 -4.03
CA LYS A 41 -10.43 1.73 -3.34
C LYS A 41 -9.34 1.41 -2.32
N VAL A 42 -9.55 0.41 -1.46
CA VAL A 42 -8.60 0.04 -0.42
C VAL A 42 -7.32 -0.55 -1.03
N SER A 43 -7.45 -1.39 -2.06
CA SER A 43 -6.32 -1.98 -2.78
C SER A 43 -5.43 -0.91 -3.42
N SER A 44 -6.05 0.10 -4.04
CA SER A 44 -5.32 1.24 -4.62
C SER A 44 -4.59 2.06 -3.55
N ILE A 45 -5.27 2.37 -2.45
CA ILE A 45 -4.69 3.10 -1.30
C ILE A 45 -3.48 2.35 -0.73
N MET A 46 -3.64 1.06 -0.40
CA MET A 46 -2.59 0.25 0.20
C MET A 46 -1.38 0.12 -0.73
N ALA A 47 -1.60 -0.13 -2.03
CA ALA A 47 -0.52 -0.21 -3.01
C ALA A 47 0.29 1.08 -3.07
N GLN A 48 -0.38 2.24 -3.09
CA GLN A 48 0.30 3.54 -3.10
C GLN A 48 1.06 3.79 -1.79
N MET A 49 0.47 3.45 -0.64
CA MET A 49 1.12 3.61 0.66
C MET A 49 2.45 2.83 0.74
N VAL A 50 2.51 1.61 0.22
CA VAL A 50 3.78 0.86 0.16
C VAL A 50 4.85 1.63 -0.63
N ILE A 51 4.51 2.09 -1.84
CA ILE A 51 5.46 2.80 -2.70
C ILE A 51 5.90 4.14 -2.07
N TYR A 52 4.97 4.89 -1.51
CA TYR A 52 5.29 6.17 -0.84
C TYR A 52 6.21 5.95 0.36
N LYS A 53 5.92 4.93 1.17
CA LYS A 53 6.74 4.56 2.33
C LYS A 53 8.15 4.15 1.93
N GLU A 54 8.30 3.33 0.88
CA GLU A 54 9.61 2.91 0.38
C GLU A 54 10.41 4.07 -0.22
N LYS A 55 9.76 4.92 -1.03
CA LYS A 55 10.43 6.01 -1.76
C LYS A 55 10.82 7.19 -0.88
N TYR A 56 9.95 7.58 0.05
CA TYR A 56 10.10 8.80 0.84
C TYR A 56 10.38 8.55 2.32
N HIS A 57 10.51 7.28 2.73
CA HIS A 57 10.75 6.87 4.13
C HIS A 57 9.75 7.50 5.12
N VAL A 58 8.49 7.65 4.69
CA VAL A 58 7.44 8.25 5.54
C VAL A 58 6.96 7.27 6.61
N HIS A 59 6.49 7.84 7.72
CA HIS A 59 5.78 7.13 8.77
C HIS A 59 4.32 7.54 8.77
N TYR A 60 3.43 6.56 8.69
CA TYR A 60 1.99 6.80 8.75
C TYR A 60 1.49 6.86 10.20
N SER A 61 0.19 7.10 10.39
CA SER A 61 -0.41 6.93 11.72
C SER A 61 -0.25 5.48 12.20
N GLU A 62 -0.25 5.26 13.52
CA GLU A 62 -0.09 3.90 14.06
C GLU A 62 -1.13 2.91 13.52
N GLU A 63 -2.37 3.36 13.35
CA GLU A 63 -3.45 2.56 12.76
C GLU A 63 -3.14 2.18 11.30
N GLN A 64 -2.77 3.17 10.48
CA GLN A 64 -2.38 2.96 9.08
C GLN A 64 -1.18 2.01 8.95
N GLU A 65 -0.19 2.13 9.84
CA GLU A 65 0.97 1.25 9.89
C GLU A 65 0.59 -0.19 10.27
N GLN A 66 -0.31 -0.35 11.24
CA GLN A 66 -0.80 -1.67 11.64
C GLN A 66 -1.62 -2.33 10.53
N GLU A 67 -2.49 -1.58 9.86
CA GLU A 67 -3.26 -2.09 8.72
C GLU A 67 -2.35 -2.50 7.57
N LEU A 68 -1.39 -1.65 7.20
CA LEU A 68 -0.43 -1.94 6.13
C LEU A 68 0.40 -3.18 6.46
N LYS A 69 0.86 -3.31 7.72
CA LYS A 69 1.61 -4.48 8.19
C LYS A 69 0.76 -5.77 8.11
N LYS A 70 -0.52 -5.72 8.48
CA LYS A 70 -1.44 -6.87 8.36
C LYS A 70 -1.69 -7.24 6.90
N ALA A 71 -1.95 -6.24 6.05
CA ALA A 71 -2.22 -6.42 4.63
C ALA A 71 -1.03 -7.07 3.90
N LEU A 72 0.19 -6.69 4.25
CA LEU A 72 1.43 -7.21 3.67
C LEU A 72 1.83 -8.61 4.14
N GLN A 73 1.14 -9.19 5.12
CA GLN A 73 1.47 -10.55 5.55
C GLN A 73 1.30 -11.54 4.38
N PRO A 74 2.22 -12.49 4.20
CA PRO A 74 2.10 -13.49 3.16
C PRO A 74 0.82 -14.33 3.37
N ILE A 75 0.25 -14.80 2.26
CA ILE A 75 -0.89 -15.72 2.32
C ILE A 75 -0.31 -17.10 2.58
N HIS A 76 -0.47 -17.59 3.81
CA HIS A 76 -0.16 -18.97 4.12
C HIS A 76 -1.21 -19.84 3.44
N LEU A 77 -0.82 -20.45 2.31
CA LEU A 77 -1.57 -21.58 1.76
C LEU A 77 -1.39 -22.74 2.75
N VAL A 78 -2.38 -22.95 3.61
CA VAL A 78 -2.50 -24.22 4.33
C VAL A 78 -2.69 -25.28 3.24
N LYS A 79 -1.66 -26.12 3.03
CA LYS A 79 -1.80 -27.30 2.18
C LYS A 79 -2.87 -28.19 2.81
N ALA A 80 -4.01 -28.29 2.14
CA ALA A 80 -5.03 -29.32 2.42
C ALA A 80 -4.50 -30.68 1.98
#